data_AF-A0A7S2I2R3-F1
#
_entry.id   AF-A0A7S2I2R3-F1
#
_cell.length_a   1.000
_cell.length_b   1.000
_cell.length_c   1.000
_cell.angle_alpha   90.00
_cell.angle_beta   90.00
_cell.angle_gamma   90.00
#
_symmetry.space_group_name_H-M   'P 1'
#
loop_
_entity.id
_entity.type
_entity.pdbx_description
1 polymer ?
#
loop_
_entity_poly.entity_id
_entity_poly.type
_entity_poly.pdbx_seq_one_letter_code
_entity_poly.pdbx_strand_id
1 'polypeptide(L)'
;GDGAVNAYDIAALLWVQFAQPPYDSPLISRAFWEVDTVHGRDDTRLRCGANENKISWQRALGDDYCAKPSLQSEERRLSQETWILGTEVQSTEVQGTEIQEAAAGGAQTRRRGQEAEGGAGASSMDTMTVSVTEWAVVPDAGRWVRVRFGEAPAVQTIMVSDLFLSGMGTDIPIPLSNEWPPAKGCTNCVPADQSADLPAVYFQRLFQYPEAGLPAQMRNLIASEYCAQLTPGIDPMTVLFGNTISIRQQPPTKACPFDLFLWVPQYPASGVYVASTSEANSETETRLVAMGAIDVMEDGAFGEGEDKYSSGCAKGSIGLSAGSSAQDAVKGLVLRERKCEEKP
;
A
#
# COMPACT_ATOMS: atom_id res chain seq x y z
N GLY A 1 -2.33 16.05 -4.50
CA GLY A 1 -3.26 14.93 -4.43
C GLY A 1 -2.97 13.93 -5.51
N ASP A 2 -3.17 12.65 -5.24
CA ASP A 2 -2.99 11.55 -6.20
C ASP A 2 -4.21 11.32 -7.11
N GLY A 3 -5.32 12.01 -6.85
CA GLY A 3 -6.55 11.88 -7.63
C GLY A 3 -7.39 10.66 -7.22
N ALA A 4 -7.08 10.01 -6.10
CA ALA A 4 -7.83 8.91 -5.53
C ALA A 4 -7.95 9.09 -4.02
N VAL A 5 -9.13 9.49 -3.52
CA VAL A 5 -9.36 9.67 -2.07
C VAL A 5 -9.01 8.37 -1.34
N ASN A 6 -7.89 8.36 -0.64
CA ASN A 6 -7.42 7.24 0.17
C ASN A 6 -7.15 7.69 1.61
N ALA A 7 -6.71 6.76 2.45
CA ALA A 7 -6.43 7.05 3.85
C ALA A 7 -5.37 8.16 4.05
N TYR A 8 -4.49 8.39 3.07
CA TYR A 8 -3.50 9.47 3.12
C TYR A 8 -4.15 10.83 2.86
N ASP A 9 -5.07 10.96 1.90
CA ASP A 9 -5.76 12.24 1.69
C ASP A 9 -6.57 12.65 2.91
N ILE A 10 -7.26 11.69 3.53
CA ILE A 10 -8.00 11.92 4.78
C ILE A 10 -7.01 12.29 5.89
N ALA A 11 -5.90 11.57 6.03
CA ALA A 11 -4.89 11.88 7.03
C ALA A 11 -4.25 13.27 6.80
N ALA A 12 -3.91 13.63 5.57
CA ALA A 12 -3.33 14.92 5.20
C ALA A 12 -4.31 16.07 5.46
N LEU A 13 -5.59 15.91 5.12
CA LEU A 13 -6.63 16.88 5.47
C LEU A 13 -6.71 17.08 6.98
N LEU A 14 -6.70 16.00 7.76
CA LEU A 14 -6.72 16.07 9.23
C LEU A 14 -5.43 16.72 9.78
N TRP A 15 -4.26 16.38 9.23
CA TRP A 15 -2.99 16.95 9.64
C TRP A 15 -2.92 18.45 9.38
N VAL A 16 -3.41 18.93 8.24
CA VAL A 16 -3.52 20.38 7.98
C VAL A 16 -4.53 21.02 8.93
N GLN A 17 -5.73 20.43 9.08
CA GLN A 17 -6.80 20.97 9.92
C GLN A 17 -6.37 21.18 11.38
N PHE A 18 -5.57 20.25 11.90
CA PHE A 18 -5.10 20.26 13.29
C PHE A 18 -3.65 20.73 13.44
N ALA A 19 -3.02 21.26 12.38
CA ALA A 19 -1.64 21.70 12.37
C ALA A 19 -0.69 20.65 12.97
N GLN A 20 -0.80 19.41 12.51
CA GLN A 20 0.15 18.34 12.86
C GLN A 20 1.37 18.39 11.94
N PRO A 21 2.59 18.16 12.46
CA PRO A 21 3.79 18.08 11.62
C PRO A 21 3.65 17.08 10.46
N PRO A 22 4.12 17.41 9.24
CA PRO A 22 4.85 18.62 8.84
C PRO A 22 3.97 19.84 8.47
N TYR A 23 2.65 19.72 8.61
CA TYR A 23 1.67 20.73 8.19
C TYR A 23 1.43 21.81 9.26
N ASP A 24 2.25 21.84 10.30
CA ASP A 24 2.27 22.86 11.36
C ASP A 24 3.07 24.10 10.95
N SER A 25 3.77 24.05 9.81
CA SER A 25 4.54 25.17 9.28
C SER A 25 3.66 26.40 9.01
N PRO A 26 4.09 27.61 9.44
CA PRO A 26 3.39 28.85 9.11
C PRO A 26 3.46 29.20 7.62
N LEU A 27 4.31 28.51 6.84
CA LEU A 27 4.42 28.64 5.38
C LEU A 27 3.37 27.81 4.64
N ILE A 28 2.70 26.88 5.30
CA ILE A 28 1.62 26.08 4.72
C ILE A 28 0.31 26.78 5.03
N SER A 29 -0.38 27.21 3.97
CA SER A 29 -1.69 27.85 4.11
C SER A 29 -2.70 26.91 4.76
N ARG A 30 -3.45 27.43 5.73
CA ARG A 30 -4.55 26.72 6.40
C ARG A 30 -5.88 26.87 5.66
N ALA A 31 -5.88 27.56 4.53
CA ALA A 31 -7.02 27.62 3.64
C ALA A 31 -7.19 26.23 2.98
N PHE A 32 -8.22 25.49 3.36
CA PHE A 32 -8.47 24.13 2.85
C PHE A 32 -8.59 24.05 1.33
N TRP A 33 -9.05 25.13 0.68
CA TRP A 33 -9.12 25.22 -0.78
C TRP A 33 -7.75 25.40 -1.47
N GLU A 34 -6.69 25.66 -0.72
CA GLU A 34 -5.30 25.77 -1.20
C GLU A 34 -4.49 24.48 -0.95
N VAL A 35 -5.11 23.51 -0.28
CA VAL A 35 -4.58 22.16 -0.08
C VAL A 35 -5.23 21.25 -1.12
N ASP A 36 -4.62 21.18 -2.30
CA ASP A 36 -5.01 20.22 -3.33
C ASP A 36 -4.67 18.79 -2.87
N THR A 37 -5.54 18.19 -2.06
CA THR A 37 -5.48 16.76 -1.72
C THR A 37 -6.08 15.90 -2.82
N VAL A 38 -7.03 16.41 -3.61
CA VAL A 38 -7.61 15.69 -4.74
C VAL A 38 -7.96 16.66 -5.87
N HIS A 39 -7.56 16.34 -7.10
CA HIS A 39 -8.20 16.92 -8.27
C HIS A 39 -9.33 16.00 -8.69
N GLY A 40 -10.57 16.46 -8.56
CA GLY A 40 -11.75 15.70 -8.99
C GLY A 40 -11.65 15.39 -10.48
N ARG A 41 -11.86 14.13 -10.86
CA ARG A 41 -11.86 13.73 -12.28
C ARG A 41 -13.26 13.83 -12.86
N ASP A 42 -13.43 14.73 -13.83
CA ASP A 42 -14.71 15.02 -14.48
C ASP A 42 -15.30 13.83 -15.25
N ASP A 43 -14.47 12.84 -15.57
CA ASP A 43 -14.82 11.61 -16.28
C ASP A 43 -15.36 10.50 -15.36
N THR A 44 -15.21 10.62 -14.04
CA THR A 44 -15.70 9.62 -13.06
C THR A 44 -17.18 9.33 -13.27
N ARG A 45 -17.98 10.37 -13.52
CA ARG A 45 -19.43 10.24 -13.80
C ARG A 45 -19.75 9.46 -15.08
N LEU A 46 -18.83 9.45 -16.05
CA LEU A 46 -19.01 8.78 -17.34
C LEU A 46 -18.76 7.27 -17.25
N ARG A 47 -18.18 6.81 -16.15
CA ARG A 47 -17.77 5.42 -15.92
C ARG A 47 -18.80 4.65 -15.07
N CYS A 48 -19.78 5.35 -14.49
CA CYS A 48 -20.94 4.72 -13.85
C CYS A 48 -21.73 3.87 -14.87
N GLY A 49 -21.95 2.60 -14.56
CA GLY A 49 -22.67 1.66 -15.44
C GLY A 49 -21.83 1.03 -16.55
N ALA A 50 -20.52 1.27 -16.60
CA ALA A 50 -19.60 0.71 -17.60
C ALA A 50 -19.20 -0.76 -17.34
N ASN A 51 -19.88 -1.47 -16.43
CA ASN A 51 -19.51 -2.81 -15.94
C ASN A 51 -18.03 -2.92 -15.49
N GLU A 52 -17.45 -1.81 -15.03
CA GLU A 52 -16.10 -1.77 -14.52
C GLU A 52 -16.04 -2.38 -13.11
N ASN A 53 -15.06 -3.27 -12.87
CA ASN A 53 -14.87 -3.88 -11.57
C ASN A 53 -13.87 -3.05 -10.72
N LYS A 54 -13.91 -3.25 -9.39
CA LYS A 54 -13.07 -2.51 -8.42
C LYS A 54 -11.58 -2.51 -8.80
N ILE A 55 -11.05 -3.66 -9.23
CA ILE A 55 -9.62 -3.81 -9.56
C ILE A 55 -9.26 -2.99 -10.80
N SER A 56 -10.06 -3.09 -11.87
CA SER A 56 -9.86 -2.32 -13.10
C SER A 56 -9.92 -0.82 -12.85
N TRP A 57 -10.86 -0.39 -12.00
CA TRP A 57 -10.99 1.00 -11.58
C TRP A 57 -9.74 1.51 -10.87
N GLN A 58 -9.29 0.79 -9.82
CA GLN A 58 -8.14 1.20 -9.01
C GLN A 58 -6.84 1.23 -9.82
N ARG A 59 -6.65 0.28 -10.75
CA ARG A 59 -5.49 0.30 -11.65
C ARG A 59 -5.54 1.48 -12.62
N ALA A 60 -6.70 1.74 -13.24
CA ALA A 60 -6.86 2.86 -14.15
C ALA A 60 -6.56 4.21 -13.47
N LEU A 61 -6.96 4.37 -12.20
CA LEU A 61 -6.59 5.55 -11.42
C LEU A 61 -5.07 5.71 -11.25
N GLY A 62 -4.35 4.61 -11.02
CA GLY A 62 -2.88 4.63 -10.90
C GLY A 62 -2.15 4.88 -12.22
N ASP A 63 -2.73 4.50 -13.36
CA ASP A 63 -2.16 4.69 -14.69
C ASP A 63 -2.31 6.13 -15.20
N ASP A 64 -3.45 6.75 -14.94
CA ASP A 64 -3.75 8.13 -15.30
C ASP A 64 -3.67 9.01 -14.05
N TYR A 65 -2.52 9.06 -13.39
CA TYR A 65 -2.35 9.84 -12.15
C TYR A 65 -2.36 11.35 -12.49
N CYS A 66 -3.01 12.17 -11.67
CA CYS A 66 -3.29 13.58 -12.00
C CYS A 66 -2.02 14.43 -12.20
N ALA A 67 -1.53 14.58 -13.44
CA ALA A 67 -0.50 15.56 -13.79
C ALA A 67 -1.11 16.80 -14.44
N LYS A 68 -1.43 17.79 -13.61
CA LYS A 68 -0.87 19.10 -13.89
C LYS A 68 0.08 19.40 -12.75
N PRO A 69 1.41 19.32 -12.94
CA PRO A 69 2.32 19.89 -11.96
C PRO A 69 2.01 21.39 -11.92
N SER A 70 1.39 21.86 -10.84
CA SER A 70 1.55 23.26 -10.51
C SER A 70 3.00 23.41 -10.06
N LEU A 71 3.68 24.45 -10.52
CA LEU A 71 5.09 24.75 -10.19
C LEU A 71 5.37 24.84 -8.68
N GLN A 72 4.35 24.72 -7.82
CA GLN A 72 4.44 24.73 -6.35
C GLN A 72 4.53 23.33 -5.72
N SER A 73 4.28 22.24 -6.46
CA SER A 73 4.30 20.89 -5.87
C SER A 73 5.71 20.35 -5.59
N GLU A 74 6.74 20.91 -6.21
CA GLU A 74 8.14 20.51 -5.95
C GLU A 74 8.66 20.98 -4.58
N GLU A 75 8.04 22.01 -3.99
CA GLU A 75 8.46 22.60 -2.71
C GLU A 75 7.81 21.96 -1.49
N ARG A 76 6.72 21.20 -1.65
CA ARG A 76 6.05 20.46 -0.56
C ARG A 76 6.64 19.06 -0.32
N ARG A 77 7.94 18.90 -0.59
CA ARG A 77 8.67 17.68 -0.24
C ARG A 77 8.96 17.69 1.25
N LEU A 78 8.44 16.69 1.97
CA LEU A 78 8.94 16.33 3.29
C LEU A 78 10.45 16.07 3.14
N SER A 79 11.28 16.95 3.70
CA SER A 79 12.73 16.74 3.74
C SER A 79 13.00 15.42 4.45
N GLN A 80 13.47 14.42 3.72
CA GLN A 80 14.10 13.25 4.32
C GLN A 80 15.36 13.75 5.03
N GLU A 81 15.32 13.88 6.35
CA GLU A 81 16.56 13.75 7.12
C GLU A 81 16.96 12.28 7.04
N THR A 82 17.83 11.99 6.09
CA THR A 82 18.45 10.68 5.93
C THR A 82 19.29 10.41 7.17
N TRP A 83 18.76 9.63 8.11
CA TRP A 83 19.56 9.08 9.21
C TRP A 83 20.47 7.97 8.67
N ILE A 84 21.53 8.37 7.94
CA ILE A 84 22.69 7.52 7.73
C ILE A 84 23.48 7.59 9.03
N LEU A 85 23.62 6.44 9.69
CA LEU A 85 24.52 6.26 10.83
C LEU A 85 25.92 6.80 10.49
N GLY A 86 26.24 7.98 11.02
CA GLY A 86 27.59 8.49 11.24
C GLY A 86 28.49 8.60 10.00
N THR A 87 28.31 9.63 9.17
CA THR A 87 29.44 10.35 8.57
C THR A 87 28.98 11.72 8.07
N GLU A 88 29.49 12.76 8.72
CA GLU A 88 29.29 14.16 8.36
C GLU A 88 30.00 14.45 7.03
N VAL A 89 29.22 14.74 5.97
CA VAL A 89 29.77 15.30 4.72
C VAL A 89 29.29 16.74 4.62
N GLN A 90 30.19 17.67 4.90
CA GLN A 90 29.98 19.10 4.72
C GLN A 90 29.64 19.42 3.26
N SER A 91 28.50 20.05 3.03
CA SER A 91 28.11 20.63 1.75
C SER A 91 28.95 21.89 1.49
N THR A 92 29.79 21.88 0.46
CA THR A 92 30.39 23.09 -0.09
C THR A 92 29.39 23.81 -0.98
N GLU A 93 28.97 25.00 -0.54
CA GLU A 93 28.33 26.02 -1.37
C GLU A 93 29.27 26.41 -2.52
N VAL A 94 28.76 26.43 -3.76
CA VAL A 94 29.40 27.18 -4.85
C VAL A 94 28.40 28.20 -5.39
N GLN A 95 28.72 29.47 -5.08
CA GLN A 95 28.07 30.68 -5.56
C GLN A 95 28.09 30.78 -7.10
N GLY A 96 27.02 31.34 -7.65
CA GLY A 96 26.85 31.53 -9.09
C GLY A 96 27.76 32.58 -9.71
N THR A 97 27.80 32.57 -11.05
CA THR A 97 28.04 33.74 -11.89
C THR A 97 27.34 33.57 -13.24
N GLU A 98 26.97 34.70 -13.82
CA GLU A 98 25.97 34.93 -14.86
C GLU A 98 26.66 35.42 -16.17
N ILE A 99 25.96 35.27 -17.31
CA ILE A 99 26.04 35.99 -18.62
C ILE A 99 27.21 35.70 -19.60
N GLN A 100 26.92 35.22 -20.83
CA GLN A 100 27.00 35.98 -22.11
C GLN A 100 26.84 35.15 -23.41
N GLU A 101 26.09 35.75 -24.35
CA GLU A 101 25.73 35.29 -25.70
C GLU A 101 26.87 35.38 -26.75
N ALA A 102 26.59 34.70 -27.88
CA ALA A 102 27.02 34.97 -29.26
C ALA A 102 28.24 34.20 -29.83
N ALA A 103 27.98 33.30 -30.78
CA ALA A 103 28.39 33.46 -32.18
C ALA A 103 27.98 32.26 -33.06
N ALA A 104 27.61 32.57 -34.30
CA ALA A 104 27.08 31.67 -35.31
C ALA A 104 28.17 30.90 -36.10
N GLY A 105 27.78 29.76 -36.68
CA GLY A 105 28.36 29.25 -37.93
C GLY A 105 28.71 27.75 -37.96
N GLY A 106 28.10 26.99 -38.88
CA GLY A 106 28.76 25.80 -39.46
C GLY A 106 28.00 24.47 -39.44
N ALA A 107 27.06 24.33 -40.38
CA ALA A 107 26.54 23.12 -41.05
C ALA A 107 27.04 21.71 -40.63
N GLN A 108 26.11 20.79 -40.36
CA GLN A 108 25.94 19.59 -41.20
C GLN A 108 24.58 18.89 -41.02
N THR A 109 23.90 18.72 -42.15
CA THR A 109 22.61 18.07 -42.32
C THR A 109 22.66 16.57 -42.00
N ARG A 110 21.77 16.08 -41.13
CA ARG A 110 21.23 14.71 -41.27
C ARG A 110 19.76 14.68 -40.85
N ARG A 111 18.89 14.82 -41.85
CA ARG A 111 17.45 14.53 -41.75
C ARG A 111 17.27 13.10 -41.24
N ARG A 112 16.69 12.96 -40.05
CA ARG A 112 15.85 11.82 -39.68
C ARG A 112 14.63 12.44 -39.00
N GLY A 113 13.45 12.20 -39.55
CA GLY A 113 12.21 12.81 -39.08
C GLY A 113 12.03 12.55 -37.60
N GLN A 114 12.10 13.63 -36.82
CA GLN A 114 11.44 13.70 -35.52
C GLN A 114 10.04 14.22 -35.81
N GLU A 115 9.08 13.30 -35.86
CA GLU A 115 7.76 13.62 -35.37
C GLU A 115 7.94 14.16 -33.96
N ALA A 116 7.53 15.41 -33.77
CA ALA A 116 7.41 16.03 -32.48
C ALA A 116 6.28 15.34 -31.73
N GLU A 117 6.54 14.16 -31.17
CA GLU A 117 5.78 13.66 -30.03
C GLU A 117 6.28 14.38 -28.78
N GLY A 118 5.87 15.65 -28.66
CA GLY A 118 5.75 16.33 -27.39
C GLY A 118 4.60 15.71 -26.59
N GLY A 119 4.72 14.43 -26.25
CA GLY A 119 3.89 13.80 -25.25
C GLY A 119 4.44 14.18 -23.89
N ALA A 120 3.85 15.18 -23.24
CA ALA A 120 3.96 15.32 -21.80
C ALA A 120 3.54 13.96 -21.21
N GLY A 121 4.51 13.18 -20.70
CA GLY A 121 4.24 11.87 -20.14
C GLY A 121 3.18 12.01 -19.06
N ALA A 122 2.08 11.26 -19.21
CA ALA A 122 1.08 11.14 -18.15
C ALA A 122 1.83 10.77 -16.86
N SER A 123 1.69 11.58 -15.80
CA SER A 123 2.20 11.13 -14.51
C SER A 123 1.42 9.88 -14.16
N SER A 124 2.12 8.82 -13.77
CA SER A 124 1.53 7.59 -13.25
C SER A 124 2.11 7.35 -11.86
N MET A 125 1.39 6.61 -11.03
CA MET A 125 1.94 6.12 -9.76
C MET A 125 3.13 5.21 -10.03
N ASP A 126 4.13 5.27 -9.15
CA ASP A 126 5.23 4.32 -9.20
C ASP A 126 4.71 2.92 -8.81
N THR A 127 5.40 1.87 -9.25
CA THR A 127 4.98 0.49 -8.95
C THR A 127 5.29 0.15 -7.49
N MET A 128 4.29 -0.34 -6.76
CA MET A 128 4.50 -0.91 -5.42
C MET A 128 5.11 -2.31 -5.52
N THR A 129 6.25 -2.51 -4.87
CA THR A 129 6.87 -3.83 -4.73
C THR A 129 6.42 -4.45 -3.41
N VAL A 130 5.89 -5.66 -3.44
CA VAL A 130 5.41 -6.38 -2.26
C VAL A 130 5.61 -7.88 -2.44
N SER A 131 5.93 -8.57 -1.36
CA SER A 131 5.98 -10.02 -1.27
C SER A 131 4.93 -10.52 -0.27
N VAL A 132 4.26 -11.62 -0.62
CA VAL A 132 3.26 -12.30 0.21
C VAL A 132 3.75 -13.73 0.43
N THR A 133 4.08 -14.09 1.65
CA THR A 133 4.71 -15.39 1.96
C THR A 133 3.96 -16.09 3.08
N GLU A 134 3.74 -17.40 2.94
CA GLU A 134 3.29 -18.24 4.05
C GLU A 134 4.30 -18.13 5.20
N TRP A 135 3.84 -17.76 6.38
CA TRP A 135 4.70 -17.51 7.54
C TRP A 135 4.70 -18.68 8.52
N ALA A 136 3.53 -19.24 8.82
CA ALA A 136 3.34 -20.33 9.75
C ALA A 136 2.01 -21.03 9.50
N VAL A 137 1.94 -22.35 9.70
CA VAL A 137 0.71 -23.15 9.56
C VAL A 137 0.44 -23.86 10.88
N VAL A 138 -0.76 -23.63 11.43
CA VAL A 138 -1.21 -24.23 12.69
C VAL A 138 -2.28 -25.28 12.34
N PRO A 139 -1.98 -26.57 12.50
CA PRO A 139 -2.90 -27.64 12.16
C PRO A 139 -4.27 -27.45 12.82
N ASP A 140 -5.33 -27.71 12.05
CA ASP A 140 -6.73 -27.65 12.49
C ASP A 140 -7.19 -26.28 13.03
N ALA A 141 -6.44 -25.20 12.75
CA ALA A 141 -6.78 -23.85 13.20
C ALA A 141 -6.69 -22.82 12.08
N GLY A 142 -5.58 -22.76 11.34
CA GLY A 142 -5.37 -21.72 10.34
C GLY A 142 -3.90 -21.51 9.99
N ARG A 143 -3.59 -20.36 9.40
CA ARG A 143 -2.23 -20.00 9.02
C ARG A 143 -1.95 -18.51 9.12
N TRP A 144 -0.68 -18.17 9.28
CA TRP A 144 -0.17 -16.81 9.19
C TRP A 144 0.42 -16.56 7.81
N VAL A 145 0.08 -15.41 7.24
CA VAL A 145 0.64 -14.87 5.99
C VAL A 145 1.39 -13.60 6.32
N ARG A 146 2.61 -13.46 5.81
CA ARG A 146 3.40 -12.23 5.94
C ARG A 146 3.32 -11.42 4.65
N VAL A 147 3.02 -10.13 4.79
CA VAL A 147 3.12 -9.13 3.73
C VAL A 147 4.31 -8.24 4.01
N ARG A 148 5.24 -8.18 3.07
CA ARG A 148 6.45 -7.34 3.16
C ARG A 148 6.51 -6.35 2.01
N PHE A 149 6.68 -5.07 2.34
CA PHE A 149 6.85 -3.98 1.39
C PHE A 149 8.31 -3.88 0.93
N GLY A 150 8.52 -3.94 -0.38
CA GLY A 150 9.83 -4.07 -1.00
C GLY A 150 10.31 -5.52 -1.08
N GLU A 151 11.51 -5.69 -1.63
CA GLU A 151 12.22 -6.98 -1.76
C GLU A 151 13.60 -6.85 -1.12
N ALA A 152 14.04 -7.87 -0.38
CA ALA A 152 15.36 -7.82 0.25
C ALA A 152 16.46 -7.64 -0.83
N PRO A 153 17.43 -6.72 -0.65
CA PRO A 153 17.70 -5.92 0.56
C PRO A 153 16.97 -4.57 0.63
N ALA A 154 16.25 -4.16 -0.42
CA ALA A 154 15.56 -2.88 -0.53
C ALA A 154 14.14 -2.94 0.05
N VAL A 155 14.00 -2.45 1.28
CA VAL A 155 12.72 -2.39 2.00
C VAL A 155 12.11 -1.00 1.84
N GLN A 156 10.79 -0.95 1.61
CA GLN A 156 10.10 0.31 1.36
C GLN A 156 9.42 0.82 2.64
N THR A 157 9.66 2.08 3.01
CA THR A 157 8.95 2.73 4.11
C THR A 157 7.60 3.22 3.64
N ILE A 158 6.54 2.55 4.07
CA ILE A 158 5.17 2.94 3.74
C ILE A 158 4.58 3.80 4.86
N MET A 159 4.09 4.99 4.52
CA MET A 159 3.39 5.85 5.47
C MET A 159 1.93 5.46 5.62
N VAL A 160 1.28 5.15 4.50
CA VAL A 160 -0.14 4.79 4.41
C VAL A 160 -0.29 3.72 3.34
N SER A 161 -1.15 2.73 3.57
CA SER A 161 -1.51 1.76 2.54
C SER A 161 -2.95 1.29 2.67
N ASP A 162 -3.58 1.09 1.51
CA ASP A 162 -4.84 0.39 1.33
C ASP A 162 -4.58 -0.88 0.49
N LEU A 163 -4.58 -2.02 1.16
CA LEU A 163 -4.28 -3.32 0.56
C LEU A 163 -5.57 -4.10 0.33
N PHE A 164 -5.82 -4.50 -0.91
CA PHE A 164 -6.97 -5.32 -1.25
C PHE A 164 -6.59 -6.80 -1.22
N LEU A 165 -7.12 -7.53 -0.25
CA LEU A 165 -6.93 -8.96 -0.12
C LEU A 165 -7.61 -9.71 -1.28
N SER A 166 -6.87 -10.68 -1.83
CA SER A 166 -7.41 -11.74 -2.67
C SER A 166 -7.62 -12.99 -1.82
N GLY A 167 -8.76 -13.66 -2.03
CA GLY A 167 -9.10 -14.92 -1.37
C GLY A 167 -9.68 -14.81 0.03
N MET A 168 -9.87 -13.60 0.57
CA MET A 168 -10.39 -13.39 1.93
C MET A 168 -11.15 -12.07 2.07
N GLY A 169 -12.17 -12.06 2.94
CA GLY A 169 -12.84 -10.86 3.40
C GLY A 169 -13.64 -11.09 4.69
N THR A 170 -14.17 -10.02 5.28
CA THR A 170 -14.92 -10.04 6.53
C THR A 170 -15.95 -8.91 6.61
N ASP A 171 -17.15 -9.22 7.09
CA ASP A 171 -18.17 -8.23 7.49
C ASP A 171 -17.99 -7.80 8.96
N ILE A 172 -17.04 -8.40 9.68
CA ILE A 172 -16.69 -8.05 11.05
C ILE A 172 -15.49 -7.08 11.01
N PRO A 173 -15.59 -5.90 11.66
CA PRO A 173 -14.44 -5.00 11.84
C PRO A 173 -13.34 -5.67 12.67
N ILE A 174 -12.12 -5.72 12.11
CA ILE A 174 -10.96 -6.30 12.77
C ILE A 174 -10.02 -5.18 13.22
N PRO A 175 -9.58 -5.17 14.50
CA PRO A 175 -8.62 -4.18 14.98
C PRO A 175 -7.18 -4.52 14.58
N LEU A 176 -6.31 -3.51 14.61
CA LEU A 176 -4.86 -3.74 14.54
C LEU A 176 -4.37 -4.23 15.89
N SER A 177 -3.70 -5.38 15.92
CA SER A 177 -3.08 -5.89 17.13
C SER A 177 -1.72 -5.25 17.39
N ASN A 178 -1.40 -5.05 18.67
CA ASN A 178 -0.07 -4.68 19.14
C ASN A 178 0.72 -5.88 19.70
N GLU A 179 0.16 -7.10 19.61
CA GLU A 179 0.86 -8.32 19.99
C GLU A 179 1.99 -8.64 19.01
N TRP A 180 2.98 -9.40 19.50
CA TRP A 180 4.09 -9.84 18.67
C TRP A 180 3.63 -10.94 17.69
N PRO A 181 3.98 -10.85 16.39
CA PRO A 181 3.72 -11.96 15.48
C PRO A 181 4.53 -13.19 15.90
N PRO A 182 4.02 -14.39 15.61
CA PRO A 182 4.72 -15.62 15.99
C PRO A 182 6.02 -15.79 15.22
N ALA A 183 6.87 -16.69 15.70
CA ALA A 183 8.05 -17.11 14.94
C ALA A 183 7.66 -17.81 13.62
N LYS A 184 8.49 -17.65 12.59
CA LYS A 184 8.31 -18.33 11.30
C LYS A 184 8.25 -19.85 11.51
N GLY A 185 7.31 -20.52 10.85
CA GLY A 185 7.14 -21.98 10.88
C GLY A 185 6.59 -22.53 12.20
N CYS A 186 6.05 -21.67 13.07
CA CYS A 186 5.39 -22.11 14.29
C CYS A 186 4.11 -22.91 14.00
N THR A 187 3.82 -23.93 14.82
CA THR A 187 2.71 -24.89 14.61
C THR A 187 1.62 -24.84 15.67
N ASN A 188 1.73 -23.97 16.69
CA ASN A 188 0.78 -23.87 17.81
C ASN A 188 0.54 -22.42 18.26
N CYS A 189 0.62 -21.47 17.32
CA CYS A 189 0.49 -20.04 17.56
C CYS A 189 -0.75 -19.49 16.86
N VAL A 190 -1.91 -19.66 17.48
CA VAL A 190 -3.10 -18.88 17.12
C VAL A 190 -2.93 -17.44 17.63
N PRO A 191 -3.71 -16.46 17.11
CA PRO A 191 -3.72 -15.10 17.66
C PRO A 191 -3.95 -15.11 19.18
N ALA A 192 -3.19 -14.32 19.93
CA ALA A 192 -3.25 -14.29 21.39
C ALA A 192 -4.39 -13.41 21.94
N ASP A 193 -4.73 -12.36 21.19
CA ASP A 193 -5.71 -11.33 21.55
C ASP A 193 -7.03 -11.44 20.76
N GLN A 194 -7.16 -12.46 19.92
CA GLN A 194 -8.33 -12.67 19.08
C GLN A 194 -8.67 -14.16 18.98
N SER A 195 -9.95 -14.47 18.77
CA SER A 195 -10.38 -15.86 18.60
C SER A 195 -9.79 -16.45 17.31
N ALA A 196 -9.41 -17.74 17.35
CA ALA A 196 -8.72 -18.41 16.25
C ALA A 196 -9.57 -18.56 14.98
N ASP A 197 -10.90 -18.46 15.09
CA ASP A 197 -11.86 -18.46 13.98
C ASP A 197 -12.09 -17.06 13.37
N LEU A 198 -11.51 -16.00 13.94
CA LEU A 198 -11.53 -14.65 13.42
C LEU A 198 -10.18 -14.28 12.79
N PRO A 199 -10.16 -13.43 11.74
CA PRO A 199 -8.94 -12.84 11.21
C PRO A 199 -8.22 -12.00 12.27
N ALA A 200 -6.90 -11.94 12.20
CA ALA A 200 -6.10 -11.01 12.99
C ALA A 200 -5.03 -10.33 12.12
N VAL A 201 -4.75 -9.06 12.40
CA VAL A 201 -3.71 -8.29 11.69
C VAL A 201 -2.71 -7.78 12.71
N TYR A 202 -1.50 -8.32 12.63
CA TYR A 202 -0.36 -8.00 13.48
C TYR A 202 0.69 -7.27 12.63
N PHE A 203 1.67 -6.64 13.28
CA PHE A 203 2.78 -6.01 12.58
C PHE A 203 4.10 -6.20 13.33
N GLN A 204 5.21 -6.10 12.60
CA GLN A 204 6.54 -6.04 13.18
C GLN A 204 7.42 -5.10 12.37
N ARG A 205 8.13 -4.22 13.05
CA ARG A 205 9.07 -3.30 12.42
C ARG A 205 10.37 -4.00 12.07
N LEU A 206 11.02 -3.55 11.01
CA LEU A 206 12.20 -4.26 10.50
C LEU A 206 13.37 -4.29 11.48
N PHE A 207 13.56 -3.24 12.27
CA PHE A 207 14.62 -3.21 13.30
C PHE A 207 14.32 -4.12 14.50
N GLN A 208 13.09 -4.63 14.63
CA GLN A 208 12.72 -5.54 15.72
C GLN A 208 13.15 -6.98 15.45
N TYR A 209 13.43 -7.31 14.18
CA TYR A 209 13.99 -8.60 13.80
C TYR A 209 15.35 -8.84 14.46
N PRO A 210 15.64 -10.06 14.95
CA PRO A 210 16.97 -10.44 15.44
C PRO A 210 18.11 -10.08 14.48
N GLU A 211 17.85 -10.23 13.18
CA GLU A 211 18.75 -9.96 12.06
C GLU A 211 19.18 -8.50 11.95
N ALA A 212 18.46 -7.57 12.57
CA ALA A 212 18.86 -6.17 12.64
C ALA A 212 20.09 -5.95 13.54
N GLY A 213 20.50 -6.94 14.33
CA GLY A 213 21.71 -6.88 15.16
C GLY A 213 21.64 -5.90 16.34
N LEU A 214 20.47 -5.32 16.62
CA LEU A 214 20.29 -4.34 17.69
C LEU A 214 20.02 -5.03 19.04
N PRO A 215 20.58 -4.54 20.16
CA PRO A 215 20.20 -4.98 21.50
C PRO A 215 18.73 -4.69 21.80
N ALA A 216 18.07 -5.52 22.62
CA ALA A 216 16.64 -5.37 22.95
C ALA A 216 16.28 -3.98 23.52
N GLN A 217 17.15 -3.42 24.36
CA GLN A 217 16.98 -2.07 24.92
C GLN A 217 16.94 -0.99 23.83
N MET A 218 17.81 -1.12 22.81
CA MET A 218 17.86 -0.20 21.69
C MET A 218 16.62 -0.33 20.80
N ARG A 219 16.10 -1.55 20.58
CA ARG A 219 14.86 -1.77 19.83
C ARG A 219 13.68 -1.06 20.48
N ASN A 220 13.55 -1.17 21.80
CA ASN A 220 12.46 -0.51 22.52
C ASN A 220 12.57 1.01 22.45
N LEU A 221 13.78 1.57 22.60
CA LEU A 221 14.02 3.00 22.47
C LEU A 221 13.67 3.53 21.07
N ILE A 222 14.10 2.83 20.02
CA ILE A 222 13.77 3.19 18.62
C ILE A 222 12.26 3.14 18.41
N ALA A 223 11.61 2.08 18.90
CA ALA A 223 10.17 1.92 18.76
C ALA A 223 9.36 3.03 19.45
N SER A 224 9.78 3.50 20.63
CA SER A 224 9.05 4.51 21.40
C SER A 224 9.35 5.95 20.99
N GLU A 225 10.61 6.27 20.66
CA GLU A 225 11.04 7.67 20.45
C GLU A 225 11.15 8.06 18.97
N TYR A 226 11.52 7.10 18.11
CA TYR A 226 11.95 7.39 16.74
C TYR A 226 10.98 6.89 15.67
N CYS A 227 10.07 5.98 16.01
CA CYS A 227 9.10 5.43 15.07
C CYS A 227 7.66 5.88 15.36
N ALA A 228 6.96 6.20 14.28
CA ALA A 228 5.57 6.57 14.24
C ALA A 228 4.68 5.37 14.60
N GLN A 229 3.64 5.56 15.40
CA GLN A 229 2.66 4.51 15.71
C GLN A 229 1.94 4.05 14.44
N LEU A 230 1.78 2.74 14.26
CA LEU A 230 0.87 2.23 13.24
C LEU A 230 -0.55 2.33 13.78
N THR A 231 -1.43 2.92 12.99
CA THR A 231 -2.84 3.16 13.34
C THR A 231 -3.74 2.61 12.24
N PRO A 232 -4.94 2.11 12.59
CA PRO A 232 -5.89 1.64 11.60
C PRO A 232 -6.36 2.77 10.66
N GLY A 233 -6.49 2.45 9.38
CA GLY A 233 -6.73 3.41 8.30
C GLY A 233 -8.20 3.56 7.89
N ILE A 234 -9.05 2.56 8.14
CA ILE A 234 -10.49 2.60 7.79
C ILE A 234 -11.24 3.55 8.72
N ASP A 235 -11.07 3.33 10.03
CA ASP A 235 -11.54 4.18 11.12
C ASP A 235 -10.53 4.06 12.28
N PRO A 236 -10.68 4.78 13.41
CA PRO A 236 -9.69 4.73 14.49
C PRO A 236 -9.46 3.35 15.12
N MET A 237 -10.37 2.39 14.95
CA MET A 237 -10.36 1.07 15.58
C MET A 237 -10.26 -0.08 14.57
N THR A 238 -10.56 0.14 13.29
CA THR A 238 -10.68 -0.92 12.29
C THR A 238 -9.55 -0.88 11.27
N VAL A 239 -8.79 -1.97 11.19
CA VAL A 239 -7.70 -2.14 10.22
C VAL A 239 -8.13 -2.96 9.02
N LEU A 240 -9.02 -3.93 9.23
CA LEU A 240 -9.54 -4.81 8.18
C LEU A 240 -11.07 -4.84 8.22
N PHE A 241 -11.66 -4.53 7.08
CA PHE A 241 -13.10 -4.65 6.81
C PHE A 241 -13.33 -4.90 5.31
N GLY A 242 -14.36 -5.69 4.98
CA GLY A 242 -14.51 -6.26 3.65
C GLY A 242 -13.25 -7.05 3.29
N ASN A 243 -12.64 -6.74 2.15
CA ASN A 243 -11.34 -7.30 1.75
C ASN A 243 -10.19 -6.28 1.83
N THR A 244 -10.32 -5.21 2.62
CA THR A 244 -9.34 -4.11 2.61
C THR A 244 -8.61 -4.03 3.95
N ILE A 245 -7.29 -4.14 3.94
CA ILE A 245 -6.42 -3.77 5.06
C ILE A 245 -5.98 -2.33 4.85
N SER A 246 -6.34 -1.43 5.75
CA SER A 246 -5.93 -0.02 5.69
C SER A 246 -5.15 0.35 6.94
N ILE A 247 -3.97 0.95 6.77
CA ILE A 247 -3.08 1.38 7.86
C ILE A 247 -2.43 2.70 7.53
N ARG A 248 -2.11 3.47 8.57
CA ARG A 248 -1.28 4.68 8.48
C ARG A 248 -0.35 4.83 9.66
N GLN A 249 0.82 5.42 9.43
CA GLN A 249 1.79 5.77 10.46
C GLN A 249 1.59 7.20 10.97
N GLN A 250 1.58 7.39 12.29
CA GLN A 250 1.42 8.69 12.95
C GLN A 250 2.49 8.93 14.05
N PRO A 251 3.26 10.03 14.02
CA PRO A 251 3.26 11.06 12.99
C PRO A 251 3.94 10.59 11.69
N PRO A 252 3.55 11.12 10.52
CA PRO A 252 4.11 10.73 9.22
C PRO A 252 5.64 10.86 9.13
N THR A 253 6.21 11.87 9.79
CA THR A 253 7.66 12.19 9.77
C THR A 253 8.54 11.14 10.44
N LYS A 254 7.94 10.24 11.24
CA LYS A 254 8.64 9.16 11.94
C LYS A 254 8.32 7.79 11.35
N ALA A 255 7.80 7.72 10.11
CA ALA A 255 7.44 6.46 9.48
C ALA A 255 8.64 5.50 9.43
N CYS A 256 8.46 4.29 9.94
CA CYS A 256 9.48 3.24 9.92
C CYS A 256 9.02 2.06 9.05
N PRO A 257 9.94 1.33 8.38
CA PRO A 257 9.58 0.10 7.69
C PRO A 257 8.97 -0.95 8.62
N PHE A 258 7.96 -1.66 8.14
CA PHE A 258 7.31 -2.77 8.85
C PHE A 258 6.84 -3.86 7.88
N ASP A 259 6.67 -5.07 8.43
CA ASP A 259 5.93 -6.16 7.82
C ASP A 259 4.55 -6.28 8.49
N LEU A 260 3.55 -6.73 7.75
CA LEU A 260 2.24 -7.13 8.29
C LEU A 260 2.12 -8.64 8.35
N PHE A 261 1.36 -9.10 9.33
CA PHE A 261 1.07 -10.52 9.54
C PHE A 261 -0.43 -10.69 9.64
N LEU A 262 -0.99 -11.46 8.70
CA LEU A 262 -2.41 -11.76 8.63
C LEU A 262 -2.64 -13.19 9.08
N TRP A 263 -3.48 -13.37 10.10
CA TRP A 263 -4.02 -14.68 10.43
C TRP A 263 -5.25 -14.98 9.56
N VAL A 264 -5.22 -16.15 8.93
CA VAL A 264 -6.27 -16.68 8.06
C VAL A 264 -6.85 -17.93 8.72
N PRO A 265 -8.07 -17.88 9.28
CA PRO A 265 -8.68 -19.02 9.95
C PRO A 265 -9.01 -20.13 8.94
N GLN A 266 -8.81 -21.38 9.34
CA GLN A 266 -9.24 -22.55 8.56
C GLN A 266 -10.74 -22.80 8.73
N TYR A 267 -11.29 -22.51 9.90
CA TYR A 267 -12.70 -22.64 10.22
C TYR A 267 -13.23 -21.26 10.60
N PRO A 268 -13.58 -20.42 9.61
CA PRO A 268 -13.97 -19.03 9.86
C PRO A 268 -15.30 -18.95 10.62
N ALA A 269 -15.39 -17.97 11.52
CA ALA A 269 -16.65 -17.59 12.15
C ALA A 269 -17.65 -17.02 11.13
N SER A 270 -18.93 -16.95 11.51
CA SER A 270 -19.95 -16.27 10.70
C SER A 270 -19.55 -14.82 10.41
N GLY A 271 -19.68 -14.39 9.15
CA GLY A 271 -19.26 -13.06 8.71
C GLY A 271 -17.78 -12.96 8.30
N VAL A 272 -17.03 -14.06 8.35
CA VAL A 272 -15.67 -14.17 7.82
C VAL A 272 -15.69 -15.12 6.62
N TYR A 273 -15.04 -14.70 5.53
CA TYR A 273 -15.11 -15.39 4.25
C TYR A 273 -13.70 -15.73 3.76
N VAL A 274 -13.43 -17.01 3.52
CA VAL A 274 -12.12 -17.49 3.05
C VAL A 274 -12.32 -18.43 1.87
N ALA A 275 -11.65 -18.13 0.76
CA ALA A 275 -11.80 -18.85 -0.51
C ALA A 275 -11.44 -20.34 -0.40
N SER A 276 -10.49 -20.72 0.46
CA SER A 276 -10.10 -22.12 0.66
C SER A 276 -11.21 -22.99 1.24
N THR A 277 -12.20 -22.38 1.89
CA THR A 277 -13.35 -23.04 2.52
C THR A 277 -14.65 -22.79 1.78
N SER A 278 -14.59 -22.06 0.67
CA SER A 278 -15.76 -21.69 -0.11
C SER A 278 -16.14 -22.82 -1.07
N GLU A 279 -17.41 -23.21 -1.04
CA GLU A 279 -18.01 -24.07 -2.07
C GLU A 279 -18.57 -23.23 -3.21
N ALA A 280 -18.78 -23.89 -4.35
CA ALA A 280 -19.36 -23.27 -5.53
C ALA A 280 -20.81 -22.80 -5.30
N ASN A 281 -21.12 -21.57 -5.71
CA ASN A 281 -22.40 -20.88 -5.51
C ASN A 281 -22.81 -20.71 -4.04
N SER A 282 -21.85 -20.78 -3.11
CA SER A 282 -22.12 -20.53 -1.69
C SER A 282 -22.30 -19.05 -1.39
N GLU A 283 -22.85 -18.73 -0.21
CA GLU A 283 -22.91 -17.36 0.29
C GLU A 283 -21.50 -16.77 0.44
N THR A 284 -20.54 -17.57 0.90
CA THR A 284 -19.12 -17.20 1.02
C THR A 284 -18.56 -16.74 -0.33
N GLU A 285 -18.82 -17.50 -1.40
CA GLU A 285 -18.38 -17.12 -2.74
C GLU A 285 -19.02 -15.80 -3.18
N THR A 286 -20.35 -15.71 -3.07
CA THR A 286 -21.11 -14.51 -3.46
C THR A 286 -20.57 -13.27 -2.75
N ARG A 287 -20.24 -13.39 -1.46
CA ARG A 287 -19.68 -12.31 -0.66
C ARG A 287 -18.26 -11.95 -1.10
N LEU A 288 -17.39 -12.93 -1.32
CA LEU A 288 -16.03 -12.69 -1.80
C LEU A 288 -16.01 -12.01 -3.18
N VAL A 289 -16.92 -12.40 -4.08
CA VAL A 289 -17.11 -11.76 -5.38
C VAL A 289 -17.58 -10.32 -5.22
N ALA A 290 -18.61 -10.09 -4.39
CA ALA A 290 -19.13 -8.75 -4.13
C ALA A 290 -18.07 -7.80 -3.54
N MET A 291 -17.14 -8.34 -2.74
CA MET A 291 -16.00 -7.59 -2.21
C MET A 291 -14.87 -7.38 -3.22
N GLY A 292 -14.87 -8.09 -4.36
CA GLY A 292 -13.76 -8.12 -5.31
C GLY A 292 -12.53 -8.86 -4.77
N ALA A 293 -12.73 -9.80 -3.84
CA ALA A 293 -11.69 -10.65 -3.29
C ALA A 293 -11.40 -11.88 -4.17
N ILE A 294 -12.34 -12.27 -5.02
CA ILE A 294 -12.16 -13.31 -6.05
C ILE A 294 -12.84 -12.87 -7.35
N ASP A 295 -12.37 -13.37 -8.49
CA ASP A 295 -12.98 -13.13 -9.79
C ASP A 295 -13.91 -14.31 -10.15
N VAL A 296 -15.11 -14.01 -10.68
CA VAL A 296 -15.97 -15.03 -11.29
C VAL A 296 -15.53 -15.17 -12.74
N MET A 297 -15.06 -16.36 -13.14
CA MET A 297 -14.90 -16.67 -14.56
C MET A 297 -16.31 -16.78 -15.16
N GLU A 298 -16.65 -15.92 -16.12
CA GLU A 298 -17.91 -16.06 -16.87
C GLU A 298 -17.98 -17.46 -17.49
N ASP A 299 -19.11 -18.14 -17.30
CA ASP A 299 -19.41 -19.44 -17.89
C ASP A 299 -19.27 -19.40 -19.43
N GLY A 300 -18.13 -19.85 -19.95
CA GLY A 300 -17.87 -19.87 -21.39
C GLY A 300 -16.60 -20.58 -21.86
N ALA A 301 -15.62 -20.82 -20.97
CA ALA A 301 -14.48 -21.67 -21.29
C ALA A 301 -14.84 -23.15 -21.06
N PHE A 302 -15.25 -23.83 -22.13
CA PHE A 302 -15.48 -25.28 -22.15
C PHE A 302 -14.19 -26.03 -21.76
N GLY A 303 -14.06 -26.34 -20.47
CA GLY A 303 -13.17 -27.36 -19.95
C GLY A 303 -13.89 -28.05 -18.80
N GLU A 304 -14.31 -29.30 -19.01
CA GLU A 304 -14.73 -30.16 -17.91
C GLU A 304 -13.52 -30.41 -17.01
N GLY A 305 -13.46 -29.71 -15.88
CA GLY A 305 -12.40 -29.77 -14.89
C GLY A 305 -12.71 -28.83 -13.72
N GLU A 306 -12.32 -29.21 -12.50
CA GLU A 306 -12.73 -28.64 -11.20
C GLU A 306 -12.30 -27.18 -10.90
N ASP A 307 -11.96 -26.39 -11.92
CA ASP A 307 -11.29 -25.09 -11.78
C ASP A 307 -12.10 -23.93 -12.39
N LYS A 308 -13.32 -23.69 -11.91
CA LYS A 308 -14.12 -22.49 -12.27
C LYS A 308 -13.70 -21.21 -11.53
N TYR A 309 -12.68 -21.29 -10.67
CA TYR A 309 -12.29 -20.20 -9.78
C TYR A 309 -10.85 -19.79 -10.02
N SER A 310 -10.66 -18.63 -10.63
CA SER A 310 -9.39 -17.93 -10.55
C SER A 310 -9.58 -16.83 -9.51
N SER A 311 -9.08 -17.05 -8.28
CA SER A 311 -8.72 -15.93 -7.39
C SER A 311 -7.52 -15.12 -7.95
N GLY A 312 -7.12 -15.40 -9.21
CA GLY A 312 -5.78 -15.29 -9.83
C GLY A 312 -4.63 -15.87 -9.03
N CYS A 313 -4.85 -16.23 -7.76
CA CYS A 313 -4.00 -17.10 -6.98
C CYS A 313 -4.52 -18.54 -7.08
N ALA A 314 -3.65 -19.50 -6.77
CA ALA A 314 -4.04 -20.90 -6.69
C ALA A 314 -5.22 -21.06 -5.71
N LYS A 315 -6.08 -22.06 -5.96
CA LYS A 315 -7.28 -22.30 -5.15
C LYS A 315 -6.93 -22.36 -3.66
N GLY A 316 -7.54 -21.48 -2.88
CA GLY A 316 -7.34 -21.38 -1.43
C GLY A 316 -6.11 -20.59 -0.95
N SER A 317 -5.28 -20.07 -1.86
CA SER A 317 -4.22 -19.13 -1.53
C SER A 317 -4.78 -17.74 -1.20
N ILE A 318 -4.10 -17.03 -0.30
CA ILE A 318 -4.35 -15.61 -0.05
C ILE A 318 -3.38 -14.78 -0.90
N GLY A 319 -3.73 -13.54 -1.19
CA GLY A 319 -2.84 -12.62 -1.89
C GLY A 319 -3.24 -11.17 -1.74
N LEU A 320 -2.57 -10.32 -2.50
CA LEU A 320 -2.92 -8.93 -2.71
C LEU A 320 -3.34 -8.73 -4.17
N SER A 321 -4.51 -8.15 -4.36
CA SER A 321 -5.04 -7.79 -5.67
C SER A 321 -4.36 -6.55 -6.22
N ALA A 322 -4.24 -6.51 -7.56
CA ALA A 322 -3.83 -5.31 -8.26
C ALA A 322 -4.76 -4.13 -7.90
N GLY A 323 -4.21 -2.92 -7.96
CA GLY A 323 -4.88 -1.71 -7.50
C GLY A 323 -4.72 -1.43 -6.00
N SER A 324 -4.12 -2.33 -5.22
CA SER A 324 -3.66 -2.00 -3.86
C SER A 324 -2.71 -0.80 -3.93
N SER A 325 -2.83 0.15 -3.02
CA SER A 325 -2.12 1.42 -3.09
C SER A 325 -1.41 1.77 -1.79
N ALA A 326 -0.35 2.58 -1.90
CA ALA A 326 0.40 3.07 -0.75
C ALA A 326 1.07 4.43 -1.05
N GLN A 327 1.61 5.08 -0.01
CA GLN A 327 2.38 6.32 -0.11
C GLN A 327 3.68 6.18 0.71
N ASP A 328 4.83 6.54 0.12
CA ASP A 328 6.17 6.42 0.75
C ASP A 328 6.84 7.75 1.13
N ALA A 329 6.01 8.78 1.38
CA ALA A 329 6.39 10.18 1.59
C ALA A 329 6.80 10.95 0.33
N VAL A 330 7.21 10.25 -0.73
CA VAL A 330 7.67 10.89 -1.98
C VAL A 330 6.59 10.80 -3.04
N LYS A 331 6.02 9.61 -3.24
CA LYS A 331 5.04 9.36 -4.31
C LYS A 331 3.99 8.33 -3.94
N GLY A 332 2.90 8.37 -4.69
CA GLY A 332 1.90 7.32 -4.71
C GLY A 332 2.45 6.07 -5.37
N LEU A 333 2.18 4.93 -4.76
CA LEU A 333 2.55 3.60 -5.20
C LEU A 333 1.29 2.78 -5.51
N VAL A 334 1.30 2.05 -6.62
CA VAL A 334 0.21 1.12 -6.97
C VAL A 334 0.75 -0.27 -7.26
N LEU A 335 0.11 -1.28 -6.70
CA LEU A 335 0.37 -2.67 -7.05
C LEU A 335 -0.24 -2.94 -8.42
N ARG A 336 0.61 -2.98 -9.45
CA ARG A 336 0.15 -3.18 -10.83
C ARG A 336 -0.30 -4.61 -11.06
N GLU A 337 0.36 -5.58 -10.45
CA GLU A 337 0.10 -7.00 -10.63
C GLU A 337 -0.27 -7.68 -9.32
N ARG A 338 -1.21 -8.62 -9.37
CA ARG A 338 -1.60 -9.42 -8.21
C ARG A 338 -0.38 -10.16 -7.65
N LYS A 339 -0.27 -10.23 -6.32
CA LYS A 339 0.78 -10.99 -5.62
C LYS A 339 0.14 -12.07 -4.78
N CYS A 340 0.49 -13.31 -5.04
CA CYS A 340 -0.08 -14.47 -4.36
C CYS A 340 0.87 -14.98 -3.28
N GLU A 341 0.30 -15.61 -2.27
CA GLU A 341 1.02 -16.33 -1.22
C GLU A 341 1.97 -17.36 -1.82
N GLU A 342 3.27 -17.12 -1.63
CA GLU A 342 4.32 -18.08 -1.95
C GLU A 342 4.48 -19.07 -0.80
N LYS A 343 4.40 -20.37 -1.14
CA LYS A 343 4.74 -21.45 -0.21
C LYS A 343 6.27 -21.58 -0.11
N PRO A 344 6.80 -21.89 1.08
CA PRO A 344 8.23 -22.00 1.32
C PRO A 344 8.93 -23.10 0.51
#